data_AF-A0A8T3V7N5-F1
#
_entry.id   AF-A0A8T3V7N5-F1
#
_cell.length_a   1.000
_cell.length_b   1.000
_cell.length_c   1.000
_cell.angle_alpha   90.00
_cell.angle_beta   90.00
_cell.angle_gamma   90.00
#
_symmetry.space_group_name_H-M   'P 1'
#
loop_
_entity.id
_entity.type
_entity.pdbx_description
1 polymer ?
#
loop_
_entity_poly.entity_id
_entity_poly.type
_entity_poly.pdbx_seq_one_letter_code
_entity_poly.pdbx_strand_id
1 'polypeptide(L)'
;MAVSPVLVIKADESTVGVRARLYDDYSEHKIVLNSVITYWWANDLPPAVKFLELFDSVIKRTINEIFPHKTLNLKYDVRANQVLEKASEIEVKLISVVADDVGFKIEGCSFSLNGIRKVESDFEAREFSTSFDHVIETPDIVLKKYREMNEK
;
A
#
# COMPACT_ATOMS: atom_id res chain seq x y z
N MET A 1 15.12 -11.87 -22.87
CA MET A 1 15.36 -11.57 -21.44
C MET A 1 13.99 -11.40 -20.81
N ALA A 2 13.63 -12.22 -19.82
CA ALA A 2 12.39 -12.01 -19.07
C ALA A 2 12.55 -10.73 -18.25
N VAL A 3 11.80 -9.69 -18.60
CA VAL A 3 11.81 -8.44 -17.82
C VAL A 3 10.90 -8.66 -16.63
N SER A 4 11.47 -8.79 -15.44
CA SER A 4 10.69 -8.89 -14.21
C SER A 4 9.98 -7.56 -13.96
N PRO A 5 8.68 -7.56 -13.62
CA PRO A 5 7.99 -6.33 -13.27
C PRO A 5 8.58 -5.74 -11.99
N VAL A 6 8.56 -4.41 -11.90
CA VAL A 6 9.14 -3.66 -10.77
C VAL A 6 8.04 -2.84 -10.10
N LEU A 7 7.93 -2.96 -8.79
CA LEU A 7 7.11 -2.09 -7.94
C LEU A 7 8.03 -1.15 -7.17
N VAL A 8 7.86 0.15 -7.39
CA VAL A 8 8.61 1.20 -6.73
C VAL A 8 7.69 1.90 -5.74
N ILE A 9 8.10 1.97 -4.48
CA ILE A 9 7.40 2.76 -3.45
C ILE A 9 8.29 3.94 -3.09
N LYS A 10 7.71 5.13 -3.09
CA LYS A 10 8.36 6.37 -2.66
C LYS A 10 7.47 7.03 -1.63
N ALA A 11 8.01 7.29 -0.45
CA ALA A 11 7.33 8.05 0.58
C ALA A 11 8.08 9.36 0.80
N ASP A 12 7.33 10.45 0.73
CA ASP A 12 7.72 11.80 1.10
C ASP A 12 6.89 12.21 2.33
N GLU A 13 7.22 13.33 2.97
CA GLU A 13 6.55 13.81 4.20
C GLU A 13 5.03 14.02 4.03
N SER A 14 4.56 14.23 2.80
CA SER A 14 3.15 14.55 2.50
C SER A 14 2.48 13.56 1.56
N THR A 15 3.25 12.66 0.92
CA THR A 15 2.71 11.75 -0.11
C THR A 15 3.39 10.40 -0.10
N VAL A 16 2.61 9.34 -0.35
CA VAL A 16 3.13 8.00 -0.64
C VAL A 16 2.79 7.66 -2.08
N GLY A 17 3.81 7.59 -2.93
CA GLY A 17 3.72 7.18 -4.33
C GLY A 17 3.99 5.69 -4.49
N VAL A 18 3.10 5.01 -5.22
CA VAL A 18 3.25 3.62 -5.65
C VAL A 18 3.32 3.63 -7.17
N ARG A 19 4.42 3.13 -7.72
CA ARG A 19 4.62 3.03 -9.17
C ARG A 19 4.93 1.59 -9.55
N ALA A 20 4.17 1.03 -10.48
CA ALA A 20 4.47 -0.26 -11.07
C ALA A 20 4.98 -0.06 -12.49
N ARG A 21 5.98 -0.85 -12.89
CA ARG A 21 6.58 -0.82 -14.24
C ARG A 21 6.69 -2.23 -14.79
N LEU A 22 6.31 -2.41 -16.05
CA LEU A 22 6.47 -3.64 -16.81
C LEU A 22 6.85 -3.27 -18.25
N TYR A 23 8.04 -3.67 -18.69
CA TYR A 23 8.62 -3.23 -19.97
C TYR A 23 8.67 -1.69 -20.12
N ASP A 24 7.98 -1.13 -21.12
CA ASP A 24 7.89 0.30 -21.41
C ASP A 24 6.72 0.98 -20.67
N ASP A 25 5.74 0.20 -20.24
CA ASP A 25 4.56 0.67 -19.54
C ASP A 25 4.80 0.89 -18.05
N TYR A 26 4.12 1.91 -17.51
CA TYR A 26 4.09 2.19 -16.08
C TYR A 26 2.75 2.77 -15.64
N SER A 27 2.35 2.47 -14.41
CA SER A 27 1.26 3.15 -13.70
C SER A 27 1.81 3.72 -12.39
N GLU A 28 1.36 4.92 -12.02
CA GLU A 28 1.75 5.59 -10.78
C GLU A 28 0.52 6.17 -10.09
N HIS A 29 0.36 5.85 -8.82
CA HIS A 29 -0.66 6.42 -7.95
C HIS A 29 -0.02 7.05 -6.72
N LYS A 30 -0.55 8.20 -6.31
CA LYS A 30 -0.08 8.94 -5.13
C LYS A 30 -1.19 9.05 -4.10
N ILE A 31 -0.86 8.72 -2.86
CA ILE A 31 -1.68 8.94 -1.68
C ILE A 31 -1.25 10.26 -1.08
N VAL A 32 -2.17 11.23 -1.00
CA VAL A 32 -1.92 12.51 -0.32
C VAL A 32 -2.27 12.36 1.15
N LEU A 33 -1.25 12.25 2.00
CA LEU A 33 -1.37 11.89 3.42
C LEU A 33 -2.25 12.90 4.18
N ASN A 34 -2.03 14.19 4.00
CA ASN A 34 -2.79 15.23 4.70
C ASN A 34 -4.30 15.13 4.47
N SER A 35 -4.72 14.87 3.23
CA SER A 35 -6.14 14.77 2.88
C SER A 35 -6.79 13.55 3.52
N VAL A 36 -6.13 12.38 3.44
CA VAL A 36 -6.68 11.14 3.98
C VAL A 36 -6.66 11.11 5.51
N ILE A 37 -5.59 11.61 6.13
CA ILE A 37 -5.47 11.72 7.59
C ILE A 37 -6.54 12.65 8.16
N THR A 38 -6.74 13.82 7.54
CA THR A 38 -7.78 14.77 7.97
C THR A 38 -9.17 14.13 7.88
N TYR A 39 -9.43 13.37 6.80
CA TYR A 39 -10.68 12.64 6.66
C TYR A 39 -10.87 11.58 7.75
N TRP A 40 -9.84 10.79 8.06
CA TRP A 40 -9.92 9.79 9.13
C TRP A 40 -10.16 10.41 10.49
N TRP A 41 -9.49 11.53 10.80
CA TRP A 41 -9.74 12.29 12.03
C TRP A 41 -11.17 12.83 12.12
N ALA A 42 -11.70 13.35 11.01
CA ALA A 42 -13.06 13.88 10.97
C ALA A 42 -14.14 12.80 11.20
N ASN A 43 -13.81 11.54 10.94
CA ASN A 43 -14.72 10.39 11.07
C ASN A 43 -14.36 9.46 12.24
N ASP A 44 -13.46 9.87 13.13
CA ASP A 44 -12.99 9.07 14.28
C ASP A 44 -12.46 7.67 13.88
N LEU A 45 -11.83 7.57 12.71
CA LEU A 45 -11.31 6.31 12.19
C LEU A 45 -9.84 6.10 12.60
N PRO A 46 -9.41 4.85 12.88
CA PRO A 46 -8.02 4.54 13.22
C PRO A 46 -7.09 4.80 12.01
N PRO A 47 -6.25 5.85 12.04
CA PRO A 47 -5.55 6.31 10.84
C PRO A 47 -4.54 5.30 10.29
N ALA A 48 -3.81 4.62 11.18
CA ALA A 48 -2.82 3.62 10.79
C ALA A 48 -3.45 2.39 10.13
N VAL A 49 -4.55 1.87 10.68
CA VAL A 49 -5.30 0.74 10.07
C VAL A 49 -5.85 1.15 8.70
N LYS A 50 -6.50 2.31 8.62
CA LYS A 50 -7.08 2.81 7.36
C LYS A 50 -6.02 3.10 6.31
N PHE A 51 -4.84 3.54 6.72
CA PHE A 51 -3.71 3.72 5.82
C PHE A 51 -3.27 2.40 5.20
N LEU A 52 -3.12 1.32 5.99
CA LEU A 52 -2.75 0.00 5.47
C LEU A 52 -3.78 -0.53 4.46
N GLU A 53 -5.08 -0.39 4.76
CA GLU A 53 -6.15 -0.76 3.81
C GLU A 53 -6.08 0.04 2.50
N LEU A 54 -5.86 1.36 2.61
CA LEU A 54 -5.71 2.22 1.43
C LEU A 54 -4.45 1.86 0.64
N PHE A 55 -3.36 1.59 1.32
CA PHE A 55 -2.07 1.22 0.71
C PHE A 55 -2.19 -0.06 -0.10
N ASP A 56 -2.82 -1.10 0.47
CA ASP A 56 -3.10 -2.36 -0.22
C ASP A 56 -3.98 -2.15 -1.46
N SER A 57 -5.02 -1.32 -1.33
CA SER A 57 -5.90 -0.98 -2.46
C SER A 57 -5.15 -0.23 -3.56
N VAL A 58 -4.23 0.66 -3.21
CA VAL A 58 -3.44 1.45 -4.17
C VAL A 58 -2.41 0.58 -4.88
N ILE A 59 -1.72 -0.32 -4.17
CA ILE A 59 -0.83 -1.30 -4.80
C ILE A 59 -1.62 -2.16 -5.79
N LYS A 60 -2.77 -2.72 -5.36
CA LYS A 60 -3.61 -3.54 -6.23
C LYS A 60 -4.05 -2.80 -7.48
N ARG A 61 -4.50 -1.55 -7.34
CA ARG A 61 -4.93 -0.73 -8.48
C ARG A 61 -3.76 -0.47 -9.43
N THR A 62 -2.62 -0.05 -8.90
CA THR A 62 -1.43 0.29 -9.70
C THR A 62 -0.93 -0.90 -10.50
N ILE A 63 -0.92 -2.09 -9.88
CA ILE A 63 -0.52 -3.32 -10.57
C ILE A 63 -1.58 -3.72 -11.61
N ASN A 64 -2.88 -3.67 -11.29
CA ASN A 64 -3.93 -4.06 -12.24
C ASN A 64 -3.95 -3.21 -13.52
N GLU A 65 -3.55 -1.94 -13.43
CA GLU A 65 -3.48 -1.08 -14.61
C GLU A 65 -2.39 -1.52 -15.61
N ILE A 66 -1.26 -2.07 -15.14
CA ILE A 66 -0.20 -2.57 -16.05
C ILE A 66 -0.26 -4.09 -16.29
N PHE A 67 -0.80 -4.81 -15.31
CA PHE A 67 -0.83 -6.26 -15.24
C PHE A 67 -2.15 -6.69 -14.57
N PRO A 68 -3.23 -6.82 -15.36
CA PRO A 68 -4.54 -7.23 -14.85
C PRO A 68 -4.45 -8.64 -14.27
N HIS A 69 -4.66 -8.77 -12.96
CA HIS A 69 -4.49 -10.02 -12.23
C HIS A 69 -5.71 -10.38 -11.39
N LYS A 70 -5.93 -11.68 -11.22
CA LYS A 70 -7.02 -12.22 -10.40
C LYS A 70 -6.68 -12.24 -8.92
N THR A 71 -5.45 -12.57 -8.56
CA THR A 71 -5.02 -12.69 -7.17
C THR A 71 -3.73 -11.91 -6.94
N LEU A 72 -3.71 -11.12 -5.87
CA LEU A 72 -2.54 -10.38 -5.40
C LEU A 72 -2.16 -10.82 -4.00
N ASN A 73 -0.94 -11.30 -3.83
CA ASN A 73 -0.35 -11.66 -2.55
C ASN A 73 0.64 -10.57 -2.13
N LEU A 74 0.35 -9.90 -1.01
CA LEU A 74 1.18 -8.86 -0.42
C LEU A 74 1.70 -9.35 0.93
N LYS A 75 3.02 -9.34 1.10
CA LYS A 75 3.69 -9.59 2.38
C LYS A 75 4.41 -8.33 2.83
N TYR A 76 4.12 -7.88 4.04
CA TYR A 76 4.81 -6.73 4.64
C TYR A 76 4.86 -6.81 6.15
N ASP A 77 5.92 -6.27 6.72
CA ASP A 77 6.04 -6.04 8.15
C ASP A 77 5.55 -4.63 8.49
N VAL A 78 4.81 -4.51 9.58
CA VAL A 78 4.44 -3.22 10.17
C VAL A 78 5.03 -3.14 11.56
N ARG A 79 5.64 -2.00 11.85
CA ARG A 79 6.01 -1.58 13.20
C ARG A 79 5.26 -0.32 13.54
N ALA A 80 4.84 -0.19 14.78
CA ALA A 80 4.13 0.97 15.26
C ALA A 80 4.55 1.31 16.68
N ASN A 81 4.44 2.59 17.03
CA ASN A 81 4.75 3.09 18.37
C ASN A 81 3.66 2.75 19.42
N GLN A 82 2.53 2.20 18.97
CA GLN A 82 1.43 1.70 19.78
C GLN A 82 0.67 0.58 19.03
N VAL A 83 -0.40 0.05 19.62
CA VAL A 83 -1.40 -0.76 18.92
C VAL A 83 -1.91 0.00 17.68
N LEU A 84 -2.07 -0.69 16.53
CA LEU A 84 -2.43 -0.08 15.24
C LEU A 84 -3.63 0.86 15.30
N GLU A 85 -4.64 0.58 16.13
CA GLU A 85 -5.83 1.44 16.26
C GLU A 85 -5.52 2.81 16.89
N LYS A 86 -4.48 2.87 17.72
CA LYS A 86 -4.06 4.06 18.48
C LYS A 86 -2.72 4.64 18.03
N ALA A 87 -2.02 3.96 17.11
CA ALA A 87 -0.69 4.32 16.64
C ALA A 87 -0.65 5.73 16.05
N SER A 88 0.36 6.48 16.47
CA SER A 88 0.65 7.82 15.91
C SER A 88 1.76 7.78 14.87
N GLU A 89 2.56 6.70 14.89
CA GLU A 89 3.67 6.46 13.98
C GLU A 89 3.66 5.00 13.55
N ILE A 90 3.85 4.76 12.25
CA ILE A 90 4.01 3.42 11.70
C ILE A 90 5.18 3.36 10.74
N GLU A 91 5.90 2.25 10.73
CA GLU A 91 6.90 1.88 9.74
C GLU A 91 6.38 0.65 9.00
N VAL A 92 6.31 0.73 7.67
CA VAL A 92 5.86 -0.35 6.80
C VAL A 92 7.03 -0.81 5.97
N LYS A 93 7.29 -2.12 5.94
CA LYS A 93 8.33 -2.75 5.14
C LYS A 93 7.74 -3.82 4.25
N LEU A 94 7.68 -3.56 2.95
CA LEU A 94 7.22 -4.50 1.94
C LEU A 94 8.26 -5.61 1.72
N ILE A 95 7.85 -6.86 1.87
CA ILE A 95 8.71 -8.04 1.79
C ILE A 95 8.56 -8.71 0.43
N SER A 96 7.33 -8.93 -0.01
CA SER A 96 7.04 -9.66 -1.25
C SER A 96 5.72 -9.20 -1.86
N VAL A 97 5.69 -9.14 -3.19
CA VAL A 97 4.49 -8.84 -3.98
C VAL A 97 4.42 -9.83 -5.12
N VAL A 98 3.34 -10.60 -5.19
CA VAL A 98 3.12 -11.62 -6.23
C VAL A 98 1.72 -11.45 -6.79
N ALA A 99 1.58 -11.29 -8.10
CA ALA A 99 0.29 -11.20 -8.79
C ALA A 99 0.15 -12.35 -9.79
N ASP A 100 -0.88 -13.21 -9.66
CA ASP A 100 -1.08 -14.41 -10.49
C ASP A 100 0.22 -15.18 -10.79
N ASP A 101 0.95 -15.55 -9.72
CA ASP A 101 2.25 -16.25 -9.75
C ASP A 101 3.45 -15.46 -10.30
N VAL A 102 3.26 -14.19 -10.69
CA VAL A 102 4.34 -13.30 -11.12
C VAL A 102 4.86 -12.48 -9.95
N GLY A 103 6.11 -12.71 -9.56
CA GLY A 103 6.80 -11.93 -8.52
C GLY A 103 7.28 -10.56 -9.03
N PHE A 104 6.97 -9.51 -8.28
CA PHE A 104 7.44 -8.15 -8.54
C PHE A 104 8.74 -7.88 -7.79
N LYS A 105 9.72 -7.30 -8.47
CA LYS A 105 10.91 -6.74 -7.82
C LYS A 105 10.50 -5.45 -7.09
N ILE A 106 10.79 -5.36 -5.80
CA ILE A 106 10.44 -4.17 -4.99
C ILE A 106 11.65 -3.23 -4.94
N GLU A 107 11.44 -1.95 -5.25
CA GLU A 107 12.42 -0.88 -5.04
C GLU A 107 11.83 0.20 -4.11
N GLY A 108 12.56 0.56 -3.04
CA GLY A 108 12.02 1.42 -1.97
C GLY A 108 11.16 0.66 -0.96
N CYS A 109 11.67 -0.44 -0.42
CA CYS A 109 10.90 -1.43 0.33
C CYS A 109 10.41 -1.00 1.71
N SER A 110 10.78 0.18 2.24
CA SER A 110 10.37 0.60 3.58
C SER A 110 10.13 2.10 3.67
N PHE A 111 9.08 2.49 4.39
CA PHE A 111 8.80 3.87 4.72
C PHE A 111 8.17 4.00 6.10
N SER A 112 8.36 5.17 6.73
CA SER A 112 7.79 5.53 8.01
C SER A 112 6.86 6.73 7.87
N LEU A 113 5.71 6.68 8.52
CA LEU A 113 4.76 7.76 8.62
C LEU A 113 4.67 8.22 10.06
N ASN A 114 4.88 9.51 10.29
CA ASN A 114 4.84 10.11 11.62
C ASN A 114 3.69 11.13 11.71
N GLY A 115 3.14 11.30 12.91
CA GLY A 115 2.08 12.29 13.17
C GLY A 115 0.72 11.94 12.55
N ILE A 116 0.44 10.65 12.33
CA ILE A 116 -0.80 10.18 11.68
C ILE A 116 -2.02 10.35 12.60
N ARG A 117 -1.79 10.44 13.92
CA ARG A 117 -2.82 10.66 14.93
C ARG A 117 -2.53 11.94 15.71
N LYS A 118 -3.58 12.64 16.13
CA LYS A 118 -3.44 13.72 17.11
C LYS A 118 -2.94 13.10 18.42
N VAL A 119 -1.82 13.58 18.93
CA VAL A 119 -1.27 13.12 20.21
C VAL A 119 -2.24 13.52 21.31
N GLU A 120 -2.95 12.53 21.86
CA GLU A 120 -3.79 12.69 23.04
C GLU A 120 -2.94 12.54 24.31
N SER A 121 -3.36 13.20 25.39
CA SER A 121 -2.61 13.22 26.67
C SER A 121 -2.45 11.86 27.35
N ASP A 122 -3.13 10.82 26.86
CA ASP A 122 -3.11 9.43 27.36
C ASP A 122 -2.21 8.51 26.50
N PHE A 123 -1.19 9.07 25.86
CA PHE A 123 -0.27 8.29 25.01
C PHE A 123 0.64 7.39 25.85
N GLU A 124 0.32 6.10 25.89
CA GLU A 124 1.22 5.06 26.38
C GLU A 124 1.95 4.40 25.20
N ALA A 125 3.25 4.65 25.09
CA ALA A 125 4.09 4.03 24.08
C ALA A 125 4.12 2.50 24.28
N ARG A 126 3.81 1.75 23.22
CA ARG A 126 3.88 0.29 23.21
C ARG A 126 4.38 -0.17 21.86
N GLU A 127 5.60 -0.67 21.80
CA GLU A 127 6.14 -1.22 20.56
C GLU A 127 5.24 -2.35 20.05
N PHE A 128 4.70 -2.16 18.85
CA PHE A 128 3.91 -3.14 18.16
C PHE A 128 4.64 -3.52 16.88
N SER A 129 4.79 -4.82 16.63
CA SER A 129 5.30 -5.32 15.35
C SER A 129 4.49 -6.54 14.95
N THR A 130 4.07 -6.56 13.69
CA THR A 130 3.36 -7.69 13.10
C THR A 130 3.71 -7.83 11.63
N SER A 131 3.64 -9.06 11.13
CA SER A 131 3.74 -9.35 9.70
C SER A 131 2.34 -9.60 9.14
N PHE A 132 2.05 -9.02 7.99
CA PHE A 132 0.81 -9.24 7.25
C PHE A 132 1.09 -10.06 5.99
N ASP A 133 0.20 -11.01 5.72
CA ASP A 133 0.14 -11.81 4.50
C ASP A 133 -1.27 -11.65 3.92
N HIS A 134 -1.44 -10.70 3.02
CA HIS A 134 -2.73 -10.35 2.44
C HIS A 134 -2.89 -10.96 1.06
N VAL A 135 -3.97 -11.73 0.89
CA VAL A 135 -4.41 -12.27 -0.39
C VAL A 135 -5.63 -11.48 -0.83
N ILE A 136 -5.50 -10.73 -1.93
CA ILE A 136 -6.54 -9.83 -2.42
C ILE A 136 -7.00 -10.30 -3.80
N GLU A 137 -8.27 -10.65 -3.91
CA GLU A 137 -8.86 -11.11 -5.17
C GLU A 137 -9.51 -9.97 -5.96
N THR A 138 -9.35 -9.97 -7.28
CA THR A 138 -9.99 -9.05 -8.21
C THR A 138 -11.24 -9.71 -8.79
N PRO A 139 -12.44 -9.13 -8.58
CA PRO A 139 -13.68 -9.65 -9.17
C PRO A 139 -13.61 -9.69 -10.71
N ASP A 140 -14.20 -10.72 -11.33
CA ASP A 140 -14.10 -10.94 -12.78
C ASP A 140 -14.59 -9.74 -13.62
N ILE A 141 -15.62 -9.02 -13.15
CA ILE A 141 -16.15 -7.81 -13.82
C ILE A 141 -15.08 -6.71 -13.87
N VAL A 142 -14.32 -6.54 -12.78
CA VAL A 142 -13.26 -5.53 -12.66
C VAL A 142 -12.04 -5.95 -13.48
N LEU A 143 -11.69 -7.24 -13.42
CA LEU A 143 -10.59 -7.81 -14.19
C LEU A 143 -10.79 -7.65 -15.70
N LYS A 144 -12.01 -7.92 -16.19
CA LYS A 144 -12.36 -7.73 -17.59
C LYS A 144 -12.12 -6.29 -18.03
N LYS A 145 -12.57 -5.32 -17.22
CA LYS A 145 -12.39 -3.89 -17.52
C LYS A 145 -10.92 -3.50 -17.64
N TYR A 146 -10.04 -4.01 -16.76
CA TYR A 146 -8.60 -3.75 -16.84
C TYR A 146 -7.96 -4.37 -18.09
N ARG A 147 -8.39 -5.58 -18.49
CA ARG A 147 -7.92 -6.20 -19.74
C ARG A 147 -8.32 -5.38 -20.97
N GLU A 148 -9.59 -4.95 -21.03
CA GLU A 148 -10.10 -4.11 -22.12
C GLU A 148 -9.40 -2.74 -22.22
N MET A 149 -8.82 -2.24 -21.12
CA MET A 149 -8.04 -1.00 -21.13
C MET A 149 -6.62 -1.17 -21.69
N ASN A 150 -6.00 -2.35 -21.49
CA ASN A 150 -4.64 -2.64 -21.97
C ASN A 150 -4.59 -3.18 -23.40
N GLU A 151 -5.72 -3.62 -23.96
CA GLU A 151 -5.82 -4.06 -25.36
C GLU A 151 -6.05 -2.88 -26.35
N LYS A 152 -5.99 -1.63 -25.89
CA LYS A 152 -6.12 -0.41 -26.71
C LYS A 152 -4.79 0.21 -27.04
#